data_AF-A0A971KY13-F1
#
_entry.id   AF-A0A971KY13-F1
#
_cell.length_a   1.000
_cell.length_b   1.000
_cell.length_c   1.000
_cell.angle_alpha   90.00
_cell.angle_beta   90.00
_cell.angle_gamma   90.00
#
_symmetry.space_group_name_H-M   'P 1'
#
loop_
_entity.id
_entity.type
_entity.pdbx_description
1 polymer ?
#
loop_
_entity_poly.entity_id
_entity_poly.type
_entity_poly.pdbx_seq_one_letter_code
_entity_poly.pdbx_strand_id
1 'polypeptide(L)'
;MEILQTSLKVTILGMGIVFVALIGLVLIIMAMHRLTGNKKDDRKKISVEKADTVSEQKAELADSAVQQISMDEDSEELVAVITAAIAASLHRSTHDIVVRSIRRIPAITPVWNRTSRQEQVSARL
;
A
#
# COMPACT_ATOMS: atom_id res chain seq x y z
N MET A 1 46.62 -28.72 8.92
CA MET A 1 46.19 -27.46 9.57
C MET A 1 45.86 -26.34 8.58
N GLU A 2 46.26 -26.44 7.31
CA GLU A 2 46.08 -25.34 6.34
C GLU A 2 44.63 -25.13 5.88
N ILE A 3 43.86 -26.22 5.71
CA ILE A 3 42.44 -26.14 5.34
C ILE A 3 41.64 -25.32 6.37
N LEU A 4 41.95 -25.45 7.67
CA LEU A 4 41.25 -24.72 8.72
C LEU A 4 41.47 -23.21 8.63
N GLN A 5 42.69 -22.77 8.31
CA GLN A 5 43.00 -21.35 8.10
C GLN A 5 42.34 -20.80 6.84
N THR A 6 42.27 -21.60 5.77
CA THR A 6 41.59 -21.21 4.52
C THR A 6 40.10 -21.02 4.74
N SER A 7 39.43 -21.97 5.42
CA SER A 7 38.00 -21.86 5.75
C SER A 7 37.71 -20.64 6.62
N LEU A 8 38.56 -20.37 7.62
CA LEU A 8 38.42 -19.21 8.49
C LEU A 8 38.52 -17.89 7.71
N LYS A 9 39.46 -17.78 6.78
CA LYS A 9 39.58 -16.60 5.89
C LYS A 9 38.34 -16.42 5.02
N VAL A 10 37.80 -17.50 4.46
CA VAL A 10 36.59 -17.44 3.62
C VAL A 10 35.37 -17.03 4.44
N THR A 11 35.22 -17.49 5.69
CA THR A 11 34.14 -17.05 6.57
C THR A 11 34.23 -15.56 6.91
N ILE A 12 35.43 -15.05 7.21
CA ILE A 12 35.64 -13.62 7.48
C ILE A 12 35.35 -12.80 6.22
N LEU A 13 35.78 -13.28 5.05
CA LEU A 13 35.50 -12.64 3.77
C LEU A 13 33.99 -12.63 3.45
N GLY A 14 33.30 -13.74 3.70
CA GLY A 14 31.85 -13.90 3.55
C GLY A 14 31.05 -13.04 4.51
N MET A 15 31.42 -13.00 5.79
CA MET A 15 30.78 -12.15 6.79
C MET A 15 31.03 -10.66 6.51
N GLY A 16 32.24 -10.33 6.06
CA GLY A 16 32.63 -8.98 5.67
C GLY A 16 31.84 -8.46 4.47
N ILE A 17 31.71 -9.26 3.39
CA ILE A 17 30.95 -8.83 2.20
C ILE A 17 29.47 -8.61 2.51
N VAL A 18 28.86 -9.45 3.36
CA VAL A 18 27.47 -9.26 3.80
C VAL A 18 27.33 -7.95 4.59
N PHE A 19 28.26 -7.67 5.50
CA PHE A 19 28.25 -6.41 6.26
C PHE A 19 28.39 -5.19 5.32
N VAL A 20 29.35 -5.22 4.38
CA VAL A 20 29.52 -4.16 3.39
C VAL A 20 28.28 -3.99 2.51
N ALA A 21 27.66 -5.08 2.06
CA ALA A 21 26.43 -5.03 1.27
C ALA A 21 25.27 -4.38 2.04
N LEU A 22 25.10 -4.70 3.34
CA LEU A 22 24.09 -4.08 4.19
C LEU A 22 24.34 -2.58 4.39
N ILE A 23 25.58 -2.17 4.66
CA ILE A 23 25.95 -0.74 4.74
C ILE A 23 25.65 -0.06 3.40
N GLY A 24 26.05 -0.66 2.28
CA GLY A 24 25.82 -0.12 0.94
C GLY A 24 24.33 0.08 0.63
N LEU A 25 23.50 -0.90 1.00
CA LEU A 25 22.05 -0.83 0.84
C LEU A 25 21.44 0.29 1.70
N VAL A 26 21.88 0.45 2.95
CA VAL A 26 21.42 1.55 3.81
C VAL A 26 21.85 2.91 3.24
N LEU A 27 23.09 3.03 2.76
CA LEU A 27 23.60 4.26 2.15
C LEU A 27 22.83 4.63 0.88
N ILE A 28 22.48 3.67 0.03
CA ILE A 28 21.75 3.95 -1.22
C ILE A 28 20.31 4.39 -0.93
N ILE A 29 19.64 3.76 0.05
CA ILE A 29 18.31 4.17 0.52
C ILE A 29 18.39 5.59 1.11
N MET A 30 19.41 5.88 1.92
CA MET A 30 19.60 7.21 2.51
C MET A 30 19.91 8.28 1.47
N ALA A 31 20.70 7.96 0.43
CA ALA A 31 21.00 8.86 -0.67
C ALA A 31 19.77 9.17 -1.51
N MET A 32 18.96 8.16 -1.84
CA MET A 32 17.70 8.34 -2.58
C MET A 32 16.67 9.11 -1.75
N HIS A 33 16.55 8.84 -0.44
CA HIS A 33 15.72 9.60 0.48
C HIS A 33 16.18 11.05 0.59
N ARG A 34 17.49 11.31 0.68
CA ARG A 34 18.05 12.67 0.76
C ARG A 34 17.86 13.45 -0.54
N LEU A 35 18.00 12.80 -1.69
CA LEU A 35 17.80 13.45 -2.99
C LEU A 35 16.32 13.72 -3.29
N THR A 36 15.43 12.85 -2.81
CA THR A 36 13.96 13.03 -2.93
C THR A 36 13.41 13.94 -1.81
N GLY A 37 14.20 14.22 -0.78
CA GLY A 37 13.82 14.82 0.49
C GLY A 37 13.98 16.33 0.60
N ASN A 38 13.72 17.10 -0.46
CA ASN A 38 13.54 18.56 -0.34
C ASN A 38 12.20 18.95 0.31
N LYS A 39 11.55 18.06 1.05
CA LYS A 39 10.38 18.41 1.87
C LYS A 39 10.38 17.54 3.13
N LYS A 40 10.82 18.18 4.22
CA LYS A 40 10.49 17.95 5.64
C LYS A 40 10.24 16.50 6.05
N ASP A 41 11.15 15.94 6.85
CA ASP A 41 10.82 15.71 8.27
C ASP A 41 12.03 15.14 9.04
N ASP A 42 12.54 15.98 9.93
CA ASP A 42 13.30 15.56 11.09
C ASP A 42 12.38 14.77 12.03
N ARG A 43 12.47 13.43 12.01
CA ARG A 43 12.36 12.56 13.18
C ARG A 43 12.53 11.11 12.76
N LYS A 44 13.68 10.53 13.11
CA LYS A 44 13.77 9.53 14.19
C LYS A 44 15.18 8.94 14.18
N LYS A 45 16.01 9.49 15.08
CA LYS A 45 17.23 8.82 15.55
C LYS A 45 16.86 7.42 16.03
N ILE A 46 17.63 6.43 15.55
CA ILE A 46 18.27 5.37 16.33
C ILE A 46 17.39 4.75 17.43
N SER A 47 16.88 3.54 17.18
CA SER A 47 17.06 2.44 18.14
C SER A 47 16.86 1.13 17.41
N VAL A 48 17.97 0.45 17.10
CA VAL A 48 17.96 -1.01 17.08
C VAL A 48 17.81 -1.40 18.55
N GLU A 49 16.65 -1.93 18.91
CA GLU A 49 16.47 -3.04 19.84
C GLU A 49 15.00 -3.07 20.27
N LYS A 50 14.33 -4.14 19.83
CA LYS A 50 13.34 -4.96 20.53
C LYS A 50 12.17 -5.29 19.62
N ALA A 51 12.08 -6.59 19.35
CA ALA A 51 10.93 -7.24 18.77
C ALA A 51 9.64 -6.90 19.55
N ASP A 52 8.52 -7.13 18.86
CA ASP A 52 7.15 -6.99 19.34
C ASP A 52 6.64 -5.56 19.52
N THR A 53 5.92 -5.10 18.48
CA THR A 53 4.69 -4.27 18.52
C THR A 53 4.51 -3.54 17.18
N VAL A 54 4.46 -4.30 16.07
CA VAL A 54 3.87 -3.80 14.81
C VAL A 54 2.37 -4.03 14.89
N SER A 55 1.68 -3.27 15.75
CA SER A 55 0.21 -3.26 15.77
C SER A 55 -0.36 -1.97 16.35
N GLU A 56 0.27 -0.81 16.17
CA GLU A 56 -0.34 0.41 16.72
C GLU A 56 0.10 1.72 16.05
N GLN A 57 0.22 1.73 14.72
CA GLN A 57 0.41 3.00 14.00
C GLN A 57 -0.40 3.13 12.71
N LYS A 58 -1.43 2.29 12.51
CA LYS A 58 -2.37 2.39 11.37
C LYS A 58 -3.75 2.94 11.75
N ALA A 59 -3.96 3.34 13.01
CA ALA A 59 -5.29 3.69 13.52
C ALA A 59 -5.68 5.18 13.39
N GLU A 60 -4.76 6.11 13.09
CA GLU A 60 -5.04 7.55 13.32
C GLU A 60 -5.12 8.44 12.07
N LEU A 61 -5.21 7.85 10.86
CA LEU A 61 -5.49 8.58 9.62
C LEU A 61 -6.75 8.09 8.89
N ALA A 62 -7.60 7.31 9.58
CA ALA A 62 -8.81 6.71 9.00
C ALA A 62 -10.09 7.53 9.23
N ASP A 63 -10.03 8.75 9.77
CA ASP A 63 -11.21 9.50 10.22
C ASP A 63 -11.50 10.81 9.44
N SER A 64 -11.03 10.96 8.20
CA SER A 64 -11.30 12.22 7.46
C SER A 64 -11.69 12.08 5.99
N ALA A 65 -12.22 10.92 5.57
CA ALA A 65 -12.83 10.83 4.24
C ALA A 65 -13.98 9.82 4.20
N VAL A 66 -14.95 9.94 5.13
CA VAL A 66 -16.30 9.45 4.85
C VAL A 66 -16.96 10.51 3.97
N GLN A 67 -16.65 10.48 2.68
CA GLN A 67 -17.37 11.29 1.70
C GLN A 67 -18.75 10.65 1.53
N GLN A 68 -19.66 11.03 2.42
CA GLN A 68 -21.07 10.75 2.28
C GLN A 68 -21.52 11.57 1.06
N ILE A 69 -21.63 10.89 -0.08
CA ILE A 69 -22.17 11.50 -1.29
C ILE A 69 -23.64 11.73 -0.98
N SER A 70 -24.00 12.99 -0.72
CA SER A 70 -25.36 13.48 -0.88
C SER A 70 -25.83 13.09 -2.28
N MET A 71 -27.10 12.75 -2.43
CA MET A 71 -27.72 12.40 -3.71
C MET A 71 -27.77 13.64 -4.64
N ASP A 72 -26.60 14.13 -5.05
CA ASP A 72 -26.39 15.11 -6.11
C ASP A 72 -26.37 14.38 -7.47
N GLU A 73 -26.48 15.10 -8.59
CA GLU A 73 -26.60 14.56 -9.96
C GLU A 73 -25.60 13.44 -10.31
N ASP A 74 -24.35 13.51 -9.83
CA ASP A 74 -23.33 12.45 -10.00
C ASP A 74 -23.71 11.10 -9.38
N SER A 75 -24.77 11.08 -8.57
CA SER A 75 -25.32 9.88 -7.94
C SER A 75 -26.31 9.14 -8.83
N GLU A 76 -26.91 9.77 -9.84
CA GLU A 76 -27.95 9.12 -10.65
C GLU A 76 -27.37 8.01 -11.54
N GLU A 77 -26.26 8.29 -12.23
CA GLU A 77 -25.53 7.28 -13.01
C GLU A 77 -25.09 6.10 -12.13
N LEU A 78 -24.60 6.41 -10.92
CA LEU A 78 -24.15 5.41 -9.95
C LEU A 78 -25.32 4.56 -9.44
N VAL A 79 -26.45 5.19 -9.09
CA VAL A 79 -27.67 4.51 -8.65
C VAL A 79 -28.21 3.62 -9.76
N ALA A 80 -28.23 4.08 -11.02
CA ALA A 80 -28.69 3.30 -12.16
C ALA A 80 -27.85 2.02 -12.36
N VAL A 81 -26.51 2.15 -12.38
CA VAL A 81 -25.60 1.02 -12.56
C VAL A 81 -25.68 0.04 -11.38
N ILE A 82 -25.74 0.54 -10.14
CA ILE A 82 -25.89 -0.31 -8.94
C ILE A 82 -27.23 -1.04 -8.98
N THR A 83 -28.33 -0.34 -9.27
CA THR A 83 -29.67 -0.93 -9.31
C THR A 83 -29.76 -1.99 -10.41
N ALA A 84 -29.21 -1.71 -11.60
CA ALA A 84 -29.14 -2.68 -12.69
C ALA A 84 -28.32 -3.92 -12.32
N ALA A 85 -27.16 -3.75 -11.67
CA ALA A 85 -26.32 -4.86 -11.23
C ALA A 85 -27.03 -5.73 -10.18
N ILE A 86 -27.73 -5.13 -9.21
CA ILE A 86 -28.49 -5.87 -8.19
C ILE A 86 -29.70 -6.58 -8.83
N ALA A 87 -30.45 -5.90 -9.70
CA ALA A 87 -31.57 -6.47 -10.44
C ALA A 87 -31.14 -7.71 -11.24
N ALA A 88 -30.01 -7.61 -11.95
CA ALA A 88 -29.42 -8.74 -12.67
C ALA A 88 -28.95 -9.87 -11.74
N SER A 89 -28.28 -9.54 -10.62
CA SER A 89 -27.79 -10.54 -9.66
C SER A 89 -28.91 -11.31 -8.96
N LEU A 90 -30.03 -10.65 -8.68
CA LEU A 90 -31.17 -11.23 -7.96
C LEU A 90 -32.29 -11.71 -8.91
N HIS A 91 -32.11 -11.58 -10.23
CA HIS A 91 -33.13 -11.87 -11.25
C HIS A 91 -34.48 -11.18 -10.94
N ARG A 92 -34.42 -9.94 -10.48
CA ARG A 92 -35.56 -9.11 -10.12
C ARG A 92 -35.69 -7.91 -11.05
N SER A 93 -36.91 -7.41 -11.19
CA SER A 93 -37.15 -6.19 -11.97
C SER A 93 -36.56 -4.96 -11.27
N THR A 94 -36.16 -3.95 -12.04
CA THR A 94 -35.56 -2.71 -11.53
C THR A 94 -36.50 -1.90 -10.65
N HIS A 95 -37.82 -2.05 -10.83
CA HIS A 95 -38.85 -1.35 -10.05
C HIS A 95 -39.01 -1.88 -8.61
N ASP A 96 -38.50 -3.08 -8.31
CA ASP A 96 -38.61 -3.70 -6.97
C ASP A 96 -37.51 -3.20 -6.01
N ILE A 97 -36.53 -2.43 -6.48
CA ILE A 97 -35.29 -2.11 -5.75
C ILE A 97 -35.15 -0.59 -5.61
N VAL A 98 -34.92 -0.11 -4.38
CA VAL A 98 -34.74 1.32 -4.08
C VAL A 98 -33.45 1.54 -3.30
N VAL A 99 -32.54 2.34 -3.85
CA VAL A 99 -31.28 2.72 -3.20
C VAL A 99 -31.49 3.96 -2.32
N ARG A 100 -31.34 3.81 -1.00
CA ARG A 100 -31.58 4.90 -0.02
C ARG A 100 -30.33 5.66 0.40
N SER A 101 -29.18 4.98 0.43
CA SER A 101 -27.92 5.58 0.88
C SER A 101 -26.74 4.81 0.30
N ILE A 102 -25.72 5.54 -0.14
CA ILE A 102 -24.47 4.98 -0.64
C ILE A 102 -23.35 5.52 0.23
N ARG A 103 -22.69 4.61 0.96
CA ARG A 103 -21.50 4.94 1.76
C ARG A 103 -20.27 4.36 1.07
N ARG A 104 -19.37 5.22 0.60
CA ARG A 104 -18.07 4.79 0.06
C ARG A 104 -17.09 4.55 1.20
N ILE A 105 -16.45 3.39 1.18
CA ILE A 105 -15.34 3.07 2.08
C ILE A 105 -14.02 3.52 1.46
N PRO A 106 -13.07 4.06 2.24
CA PRO A 106 -11.76 4.43 1.72
C PRO A 106 -11.03 3.19 1.20
N ALA A 107 -10.44 3.29 0.00
CA ALA A 107 -9.72 2.19 -0.61
C ALA A 107 -8.39 1.93 0.12
N ILE A 108 -8.29 0.83 0.87
CA ILE A 108 -7.07 0.41 1.60
C ILE A 108 -6.02 -0.20 0.64
N THR A 109 -6.34 -0.37 -0.64
CA THR A 109 -5.46 -1.02 -1.61
C THR A 109 -4.27 -0.13 -2.02
N PRO A 110 -3.04 -0.67 -2.08
CA PRO A 110 -1.84 0.09 -2.47
C PRO A 110 -1.91 0.57 -3.93
N VAL A 111 -1.16 1.64 -4.26
CA VAL A 111 -1.21 2.33 -5.56
C VAL A 111 -0.95 1.39 -6.74
N TRP A 112 0.03 0.49 -6.64
CA TRP A 112 0.37 -0.45 -7.72
C TRP A 112 -0.79 -1.38 -8.13
N ASN A 113 -1.63 -1.80 -7.17
CA ASN A 113 -2.78 -2.66 -7.45
C ASN A 113 -3.88 -1.88 -8.18
N ARG A 114 -4.05 -0.58 -7.86
CA ARG A 114 -5.01 0.28 -8.56
C ARG A 114 -4.58 0.54 -9.99
N THR A 115 -3.31 0.86 -10.21
CA THR A 115 -2.75 1.12 -11.55
C THR A 115 -2.82 -0.11 -12.44
N SER A 116 -2.49 -1.31 -11.91
CA SER A 116 -2.57 -2.55 -12.69
C SER A 116 -3.99 -2.85 -13.18
N ARG A 117 -5.01 -2.70 -12.33
CA ARG A 117 -6.41 -2.90 -12.75
C ARG A 117 -6.84 -1.90 -13.82
N GLN A 118 -6.45 -0.64 -13.67
CA GLN A 118 -6.75 0.38 -14.68
C GLN A 118 -6.11 0.03 -16.02
N GLU A 119 -4.84 -0.40 -16.02
CA GLU A 119 -4.13 -0.83 -17.21
C GLU A 119 -4.81 -2.04 -17.90
N GLN A 120 -5.28 -3.02 -17.13
CA GLN A 120 -6.01 -4.16 -17.70
C GLN A 120 -7.35 -3.78 -18.31
N VAL A 121 -8.07 -2.83 -17.70
CA VAL A 121 -9.36 -2.35 -18.22
C VAL A 121 -9.12 -1.50 -19.47
N SER A 122 -8.14 -0.60 -19.45
CA SER A 122 -7.80 0.22 -20.62
C SER A 122 -7.24 -0.59 -21.78
N ALA A 123 -6.51 -1.68 -21.52
CA ALA A 123 -5.99 -2.55 -22.56
C ALA A 123 -7.08 -3.38 -23.26
N ARG A 124 -8.28 -3.45 -22.66
CA ARG A 124 -9.43 -4.19 -23.20
C ARG A 124 -10.48 -3.30 -23.85
N LEU A 125 -10.31 -1.99 -23.76
CA LEU A 125 -11.13 -0.96 -24.41
C LEU A 125 -10.42 -0.46 -25.67
#